data_AF-T1CF16-F1
#
_entry.id   AF-T1CF16-F1
#
_cell.length_a   1.000
_cell.length_b   1.000
_cell.length_c   1.000
_cell.angle_alpha   90.00
_cell.angle_beta   90.00
_cell.angle_gamma   90.00
#
_symmetry.space_group_name_H-M   'P 1'
#
loop_
_entity.id
_entity.type
_entity.pdbx_description
1 polymer ?
#
loop_
_entity_poly.entity_id
_entity_poly.type
_entity_poly.pdbx_seq_one_letter_code
_entity_poly.pdbx_strand_id
1 'polypeptide(L)'
;GHRTRIMVPPDAIKAALRWINHRDNRLHVRLLEVETAHGESRFFPDGFTRKLRYKEHPYREALKAWLGGIDRHCLASPERLRDTPHGLTEQGLMSDRRGLFEKQDQRRLDQDWMTGFDNKDRLAQLRGQITGAEGSLRKAEAAYEAARERAEA
;
A
#
# COMPACT_ATOMS: atom_id res chain seq x y z
N GLY A 1 -6.72 -4.48 -2.66
CA GLY A 1 -6.92 -3.20 -1.92
C GLY A 1 -7.07 -3.40 -0.42
N HIS A 2 -5.99 -3.74 0.29
CA HIS A 2 -6.04 -4.07 1.73
C HIS A 2 -5.35 -3.06 2.64
N ARG A 3 -4.54 -2.15 2.08
CA ARG A 3 -3.75 -1.16 2.82
C ARG A 3 -4.55 -0.34 3.83
N THR A 4 -5.77 0.06 3.48
CA THR A 4 -6.64 0.95 4.30
C THR A 4 -7.67 0.18 5.12
N ARG A 5 -7.52 -1.14 5.26
CA ARG A 5 -8.44 -1.96 6.04
C ARG A 5 -8.11 -1.86 7.52
N ILE A 6 -9.10 -1.49 8.32
CA ILE A 6 -8.95 -1.33 9.78
C ILE A 6 -9.34 -2.63 10.45
N MET A 7 -8.43 -3.22 11.21
CA MET A 7 -8.73 -4.38 12.06
C MET A 7 -9.43 -3.91 13.34
N VAL A 8 -10.59 -4.49 13.64
CA VAL A 8 -11.45 -4.09 14.76
C VAL A 8 -11.67 -5.28 15.69
N PRO A 9 -11.44 -5.12 17.00
CA PRO A 9 -11.72 -6.16 17.99
C PRO A 9 -13.20 -6.62 17.98
N PRO A 10 -13.50 -7.89 18.31
CA PRO A 10 -14.88 -8.39 18.30
C PRO A 10 -15.84 -7.65 19.23
N ASP A 11 -15.35 -7.19 20.37
CA ASP A 11 -16.11 -6.39 21.33
C ASP A 11 -16.47 -5.00 20.80
N ALA A 12 -15.68 -4.48 19.83
CA ALA A 12 -15.87 -3.17 19.23
C ALA A 12 -16.59 -3.18 17.86
N ILE A 13 -16.68 -4.32 17.17
CA ILE A 13 -17.15 -4.36 15.77
C ILE A 13 -18.57 -3.79 15.60
N LYS A 14 -19.48 -4.11 16.53
CA LYS A 14 -20.88 -3.65 16.46
C LYS A 14 -20.96 -2.13 16.54
N ALA A 15 -20.15 -1.52 17.40
CA ALA A 15 -20.09 -0.07 17.53
C ALA A 15 -19.47 0.58 16.29
N ALA A 16 -18.39 0.01 15.76
CA ALA A 16 -17.73 0.49 14.55
C ALA A 16 -18.66 0.45 13.32
N LEU A 17 -19.38 -0.66 13.12
CA LEU A 17 -20.35 -0.82 12.02
C LEU A 17 -21.46 0.24 12.10
N ARG A 18 -22.07 0.42 13.28
CA ARG A 18 -23.08 1.48 13.48
C ARG A 18 -22.51 2.86 13.17
N TRP A 19 -21.33 3.16 13.69
CA TRP A 19 -20.72 4.49 13.53
C TRP A 19 -20.46 4.85 12.07
N ILE A 20 -19.93 3.90 11.27
CA ILE A 20 -19.68 4.11 9.85
C ILE A 20 -20.98 4.24 9.07
N ASN A 21 -21.96 3.36 9.33
CA ASN A 21 -23.22 3.33 8.60
C ASN A 21 -24.03 4.63 8.74
N HIS A 22 -23.94 5.30 9.89
CA HIS A 22 -24.72 6.52 10.16
C HIS A 22 -24.09 7.81 9.60
N ARG A 23 -23.01 7.74 8.81
CA ARG A 23 -22.28 8.93 8.33
C ARG A 23 -21.91 8.83 6.86
N ASP A 24 -22.11 9.93 6.12
CA ASP A 24 -21.39 10.16 4.87
C ASP A 24 -19.97 10.64 5.21
N ASN A 25 -19.04 9.69 5.31
CA ASN A 25 -17.65 10.01 5.61
C ASN A 25 -16.86 10.49 4.39
N ARG A 26 -17.44 10.43 3.16
CA ARG A 26 -16.73 10.67 1.88
C ARG A 26 -15.40 9.92 1.75
N LEU A 27 -15.28 8.79 2.44
CA LEU A 27 -14.06 7.98 2.52
C LEU A 27 -14.38 6.52 2.18
N HIS A 28 -13.47 5.87 1.45
CA HIS A 28 -13.55 4.45 1.16
C HIS A 28 -12.98 3.62 2.31
N VAL A 29 -13.83 3.26 3.29
CA VAL A 29 -13.43 2.53 4.50
C VAL A 29 -13.74 1.04 4.36
N ARG A 30 -12.83 0.19 4.85
CA ARG A 30 -13.03 -1.26 4.96
C ARG A 30 -12.70 -1.69 6.38
N LEU A 31 -13.61 -2.40 7.03
CA LEU A 31 -13.36 -3.02 8.34
C LEU A 31 -13.03 -4.49 8.17
N LEU A 32 -12.26 -5.02 9.12
CA LEU A 32 -11.99 -6.44 9.31
C LEU A 32 -12.13 -6.75 10.79
N GLU A 33 -13.10 -7.55 11.16
CA GLU A 33 -13.15 -8.06 12.52
C GLU A 33 -11.96 -8.98 12.79
N VAL A 34 -11.35 -8.85 13.96
CA VAL A 34 -10.23 -9.68 14.39
C VAL A 34 -10.74 -11.07 14.74
N GLU A 35 -10.21 -12.10 14.07
CA GLU A 35 -10.50 -13.48 14.42
C GLU A 35 -9.68 -13.90 15.66
N THR A 36 -10.37 -14.20 16.76
CA THR A 36 -9.75 -14.61 18.03
C THR A 36 -9.28 -16.07 18.01
N ALA A 37 -9.92 -16.90 17.20
CA ALA A 37 -9.53 -18.28 16.96
C ALA A 37 -8.82 -18.39 15.60
N HIS A 38 -7.57 -17.95 15.53
CA HIS A 38 -6.76 -18.10 14.33
C HIS A 38 -5.89 -19.36 14.42
N GLY A 39 -5.90 -20.17 13.36
CA GLY A 39 -4.93 -21.26 13.18
C GLY A 39 -3.53 -20.71 12.91
N GLU A 40 -2.53 -21.60 12.87
CA GLU A 40 -1.16 -21.22 12.51
C GLU A 40 -1.13 -20.56 11.11
N SER A 41 -0.46 -19.40 11.02
CA SER A 41 -0.29 -18.70 9.75
C SER A 41 0.56 -19.54 8.81
N ARG A 42 -0.03 -19.99 7.69
CA ARG A 42 0.70 -20.69 6.63
C ARG A 42 1.19 -19.66 5.61
N PHE A 43 2.49 -19.44 5.59
CA PHE A 43 3.16 -18.53 4.65
C PHE A 43 3.92 -19.32 3.60
N PHE A 44 3.94 -18.79 2.38
CA PHE A 44 4.82 -19.33 1.35
C PHE A 44 6.28 -19.11 1.78
N PRO A 45 7.19 -20.07 1.52
CA PRO A 45 8.61 -19.91 1.85
C PRO A 45 9.25 -18.68 1.17
N ASP A 46 8.83 -18.39 -0.06
CA ASP A 46 9.21 -17.27 -0.92
C ASP A 46 8.12 -16.17 -0.97
N GLY A 47 7.17 -16.20 -0.02
CA GLY A 47 6.07 -15.26 0.08
C GLY A 47 6.51 -13.85 0.46
N PHE A 48 5.72 -12.84 0.10
CA PHE A 48 6.01 -11.47 0.54
C PHE A 48 5.86 -11.32 2.06
N THR A 49 5.06 -12.18 2.72
CA THR A 49 4.88 -12.19 4.19
C THR A 49 6.18 -12.39 4.95
N ARG A 50 7.18 -13.03 4.34
CA ARG A 50 8.54 -13.21 4.88
C ARG A 50 9.39 -11.94 4.86
N LYS A 51 9.00 -10.96 4.05
CA LYS A 51 9.68 -9.66 3.92
C LYS A 51 9.14 -8.60 4.89
N LEU A 52 8.07 -8.92 5.64
CA LEU A 52 7.41 -7.98 6.55
C LEU A 52 8.02 -8.03 7.95
N ARG A 53 8.17 -6.84 8.56
CA ARG A 53 8.46 -6.70 9.99
C ARG A 53 7.16 -6.49 10.75
N TYR A 54 6.83 -7.39 11.66
CA TYR A 54 5.62 -7.32 12.47
C TYR A 54 5.90 -6.60 13.78
N LYS A 55 5.11 -5.56 14.07
CA LYS A 55 5.15 -4.88 15.37
C LYS A 55 4.61 -5.81 16.46
N GLU A 56 5.07 -5.60 17.68
CA GLU A 56 4.44 -6.20 18.86
C GLU A 56 3.03 -5.60 19.03
N HIS A 57 2.03 -6.47 19.04
CA HIS A 57 0.62 -6.08 19.12
C HIS A 57 -0.24 -7.26 19.55
N PRO A 58 -1.31 -7.07 20.36
CA PRO A 58 -2.19 -8.15 20.80
C PRO A 58 -2.81 -8.98 19.65
N TYR A 59 -3.08 -8.34 18.51
CA TYR A 59 -3.68 -8.98 17.34
C TYR A 59 -2.68 -9.33 16.23
N ARG A 60 -1.38 -9.37 16.55
CA ARG A 60 -0.33 -9.69 15.57
C ARG A 60 -0.56 -11.02 14.87
N GLU A 61 -0.95 -12.05 15.61
CA GLU A 61 -1.11 -13.40 15.06
C GLU A 61 -2.38 -13.51 14.21
N ALA A 62 -3.47 -12.83 14.59
CA ALA A 62 -4.65 -12.69 13.74
C ALA A 62 -4.32 -11.98 12.41
N LEU A 63 -3.50 -10.92 12.44
CA LEU A 63 -3.01 -10.26 11.22
C LEU A 63 -2.19 -11.23 10.36
N LYS A 64 -1.31 -12.04 10.96
CA LYS A 64 -0.50 -13.03 10.24
C LYS A 64 -1.37 -14.11 9.60
N ALA A 65 -2.37 -14.63 10.31
CA ALA A 65 -3.30 -15.61 9.75
C ALA A 65 -4.03 -15.03 8.52
N TRP A 66 -4.54 -13.79 8.63
CA TRP A 66 -5.19 -13.10 7.53
C TRP A 66 -4.24 -12.84 6.34
N LEU A 67 -3.01 -12.41 6.61
CA LEU A 67 -1.98 -12.19 5.58
C LEU A 67 -1.60 -13.48 4.86
N GLY A 68 -1.63 -14.63 5.54
CA GLY A 68 -1.38 -15.94 4.91
C GLY A 68 -2.40 -16.25 3.82
N GLY A 69 -3.66 -15.83 4.01
CA GLY A 69 -4.72 -16.00 3.00
C GLY A 69 -4.57 -15.12 1.75
N ILE A 70 -3.70 -14.10 1.80
CA ILE A 70 -3.41 -13.23 0.65
C ILE A 70 -1.93 -13.25 0.26
N ASP A 71 -1.14 -14.16 0.84
CA ASP A 71 0.28 -14.27 0.57
C ASP A 71 0.50 -14.65 -0.90
N ARG A 72 1.62 -14.19 -1.46
CA ARG A 72 1.95 -14.42 -2.87
C ARG A 72 3.42 -14.77 -3.02
N HIS A 73 3.69 -15.78 -3.84
CA HIS A 73 5.04 -16.16 -4.26
C HIS A 73 5.73 -14.97 -4.93
N CYS A 74 6.89 -14.55 -4.41
CA CYS A 74 7.69 -13.49 -5.02
C CYS A 74 8.51 -14.08 -6.18
N LEU A 75 8.11 -13.81 -7.42
CA LEU A 75 8.73 -14.35 -8.62
C LEU A 75 9.65 -13.32 -9.29
N ALA A 76 10.79 -13.80 -9.77
CA ALA A 76 11.77 -12.97 -10.48
C ALA A 76 11.39 -12.65 -11.93
N SER A 77 10.48 -13.43 -12.54
CA SER A 77 10.10 -13.26 -13.95
C SER A 77 8.60 -13.47 -14.17
N PRO A 78 8.00 -12.75 -15.13
CA PRO A 78 6.57 -12.84 -15.41
C PRO A 78 6.17 -14.18 -16.06
N GLU A 79 7.08 -14.87 -16.74
CA GLU A 79 6.80 -16.16 -17.38
C GLU A 79 6.38 -17.21 -16.35
N ARG A 80 7.02 -17.20 -15.17
CA ARG A 80 6.72 -18.12 -14.07
C ARG A 80 5.30 -17.96 -13.50
N LEU A 81 4.66 -16.80 -13.71
CA LEU A 81 3.29 -16.57 -13.24
C LEU A 81 2.27 -17.51 -13.91
N ARG A 82 2.55 -17.99 -15.13
CA ARG A 82 1.66 -18.92 -15.84
C ARG A 82 1.43 -20.22 -15.09
N ASP A 83 2.48 -20.71 -14.44
CA ASP A 83 2.50 -22.02 -13.78
C ASP A 83 2.49 -21.90 -12.26
N THR A 84 2.55 -20.68 -11.72
CA THR A 84 2.55 -20.40 -10.28
C THR A 84 1.29 -19.59 -9.90
N PRO A 85 0.24 -20.24 -9.37
CA PRO A 85 -0.88 -19.55 -8.75
C PRO A 85 -0.41 -18.65 -7.61
N HIS A 86 -1.14 -17.58 -7.31
CA HIS A 86 -0.78 -16.62 -6.27
C HIS A 86 0.64 -16.06 -6.43
N GLY A 87 1.11 -15.82 -7.65
CA GLY A 87 2.41 -15.20 -7.90
C GLY A 87 2.35 -13.67 -7.93
N LEU A 88 3.49 -13.03 -7.66
CA LEU A 88 3.70 -11.58 -7.74
C LEU A 88 5.13 -11.28 -8.21
N THR A 89 5.29 -10.39 -9.18
CA THR A 89 6.60 -9.84 -9.55
C THR A 89 6.88 -8.52 -8.83
N GLU A 90 8.15 -8.09 -8.83
CA GLU A 90 8.55 -6.79 -8.29
C GLU A 90 7.85 -5.61 -8.98
N GLN A 91 7.56 -5.75 -10.28
CA GLN A 91 6.86 -4.74 -11.09
C GLN A 91 5.32 -4.78 -10.92
N GLY A 92 4.82 -5.54 -9.95
CA GLY A 92 3.40 -5.54 -9.55
C GLY A 92 2.48 -6.38 -10.43
N LEU A 93 3.00 -7.22 -11.33
CA LEU A 93 2.19 -8.17 -12.08
C LEU A 93 1.87 -9.37 -11.18
N MET A 94 0.60 -9.72 -11.09
CA MET A 94 0.09 -10.76 -10.19
C MET A 94 -0.63 -11.87 -10.97
N SER A 95 -0.54 -13.09 -10.46
CA SER A 95 -1.35 -14.25 -10.87
C SER A 95 -2.23 -14.64 -9.69
N ASP A 96 -3.55 -14.60 -9.85
CA ASP A 96 -4.45 -15.03 -8.77
C ASP A 96 -4.66 -16.54 -8.84
N ARG A 97 -5.06 -17.02 -10.01
CA ARG A 97 -5.16 -18.44 -10.36
C ARG A 97 -4.70 -18.63 -11.80
N ARG A 98 -4.50 -19.88 -12.21
CA ARG A 98 -4.03 -20.22 -13.57
C ARG A 98 -4.86 -19.49 -14.63
N GLY A 99 -4.19 -18.72 -15.49
CA GLY A 99 -4.80 -17.97 -16.58
C GLY A 99 -5.43 -16.63 -16.21
N LEU A 100 -5.38 -16.20 -14.94
CA LEU A 100 -5.90 -14.91 -14.48
C LEU A 100 -4.76 -14.04 -13.94
N PHE A 101 -4.45 -12.98 -14.67
CA PHE A 101 -3.35 -12.06 -14.36
C PHE A 101 -3.87 -10.63 -14.19
N GLU A 102 -3.29 -9.92 -13.23
CA GLU A 102 -3.67 -8.54 -12.91
C GLU A 102 -2.44 -7.65 -12.79
N LYS A 103 -2.51 -6.45 -13.36
CA LYS A 103 -1.52 -5.38 -13.17
C LYS A 103 -2.24 -4.07 -12.90
N GLN A 104 -1.82 -3.35 -11.87
CA GLN A 104 -2.41 -2.09 -11.45
C GLN A 104 -1.43 -0.95 -11.70
N ASP A 105 -1.35 -0.48 -12.95
CA ASP A 105 -0.40 0.55 -13.41
C ASP A 105 -0.98 1.97 -13.39
N GLN A 106 -2.08 2.20 -12.68
CA GLN A 106 -2.66 3.54 -12.58
C GLN A 106 -1.75 4.53 -11.84
N ARG A 107 -0.72 4.03 -11.13
CA ARG A 107 0.30 4.82 -10.42
C ARG A 107 1.66 4.12 -10.47
N ARG A 108 2.74 4.89 -10.35
CA ARG A 108 4.09 4.31 -10.22
C ARG A 108 4.23 3.57 -8.89
N LEU A 109 4.99 2.47 -8.88
CA LEU A 109 5.19 1.64 -7.68
C LEU A 109 5.99 2.33 -6.58
N ASP A 110 6.86 3.27 -6.95
CA ASP A 110 7.62 4.11 -6.02
C ASP A 110 6.78 5.26 -5.41
N GLN A 111 5.56 5.46 -5.92
CA GLN A 111 4.63 6.45 -5.40
C GLN A 111 3.62 5.81 -4.44
N ASP A 112 3.34 6.52 -3.35
CA ASP A 112 2.40 6.08 -2.31
C ASP A 112 2.74 4.71 -1.67
N TRP A 113 3.99 4.25 -1.78
CA TRP A 113 4.45 3.02 -1.15
C TRP A 113 4.55 3.18 0.37
N MET A 114 3.51 2.75 1.09
CA MET A 114 3.42 2.87 2.55
C MET A 114 2.86 1.60 3.14
N THR A 115 3.73 0.87 3.86
CA THR A 115 3.37 -0.31 4.63
C THR A 115 2.88 0.10 6.02
N GLY A 116 1.73 0.79 6.09
CA GLY A 116 1.09 1.05 7.37
C GLY A 116 0.11 2.22 7.39
N PHE A 117 -0.44 2.44 8.58
CA PHE A 117 -1.29 3.58 8.95
C PHE A 117 -0.49 4.76 9.52
N ASP A 118 0.85 4.65 9.61
CA ASP A 118 1.69 5.76 10.06
C ASP A 118 1.94 6.72 8.88
N ASN A 119 1.34 7.91 8.95
CA ASN A 119 1.48 8.94 7.93
C ASN A 119 2.81 9.69 8.00
N LYS A 120 3.72 9.37 8.94
CA LYS A 120 5.02 10.05 9.06
C LYS A 120 5.83 9.97 7.76
N ASP A 121 5.88 8.80 7.13
CA ASP A 121 6.59 8.62 5.86
C ASP A 121 5.89 9.40 4.74
N ARG A 122 4.55 9.50 4.79
CA ARG A 122 3.79 10.34 3.83
C ARG A 122 4.10 11.80 3.99
N LEU A 123 4.09 12.28 5.21
CA LEU A 123 4.40 13.67 5.52
C LEU A 123 5.84 13.99 5.13
N ALA A 124 6.79 13.10 5.39
CA ALA A 124 8.17 13.25 4.97
C ALA A 124 8.29 13.32 3.44
N GLN A 125 7.64 12.41 2.71
CA GLN A 125 7.64 12.41 1.24
C GLN A 125 7.03 13.70 0.68
N LEU A 126 5.86 14.11 1.17
CA LEU A 126 5.18 15.34 0.72
C LEU A 126 6.02 16.59 1.00
N ARG A 127 6.65 16.68 2.18
CA ARG A 127 7.58 17.77 2.50
C ARG A 127 8.77 17.81 1.53
N GLY A 128 9.32 16.65 1.19
CA GLY A 128 10.38 16.55 0.18
C GLY A 128 9.92 17.01 -1.21
N GLN A 129 8.71 16.61 -1.63
CA GLN A 129 8.12 17.05 -2.90
C GLN A 129 7.88 18.56 -2.95
N ILE A 130 7.35 19.15 -1.86
CA ILE A 130 7.16 20.60 -1.73
C ILE A 130 8.50 21.31 -1.88
N THR A 131 9.51 20.89 -1.11
CA THR A 131 10.85 21.51 -1.16
C THR A 131 11.46 21.43 -2.57
N GLY A 132 11.31 20.28 -3.24
CA GLY A 132 11.79 20.10 -4.61
C GLY A 132 11.04 20.98 -5.62
N ALA A 133 9.71 21.08 -5.51
CA ALA A 133 8.89 21.91 -6.38
C ALA A 133 9.19 23.41 -6.20
N GLU A 134 9.34 23.87 -4.95
CA GLU A 134 9.75 25.25 -4.64
C GLU A 134 11.16 25.58 -5.16
N GLY A 135 12.07 24.61 -5.12
CA GLY A 135 13.40 24.75 -5.71
C GLY A 135 13.36 24.88 -7.23
N SER A 136 12.55 24.06 -7.90
CA SER A 136 12.35 24.14 -9.35
C SER A 136 11.66 25.43 -9.77
N LEU A 137 10.65 25.89 -9.02
CA LEU A 137 9.96 27.15 -9.27
C LEU A 137 10.94 28.33 -9.25
N ARG A 138 11.74 28.46 -8.18
CA ARG A 138 12.75 29.53 -8.06
C ARG A 138 13.74 29.54 -9.22
N LYS A 139 14.16 28.37 -9.69
CA LYS A 139 15.06 28.26 -10.87
C LYS A 139 14.37 28.70 -12.15
N ALA A 140 13.11 28.32 -12.34
CA ALA A 140 12.32 28.71 -13.50
C ALA A 140 12.07 30.23 -13.51
N GLU A 141 11.74 30.83 -12.36
CA GLU A 141 11.56 32.27 -12.20
C GLU A 141 12.84 33.04 -12.54
N ALA A 142 13.98 32.63 -11.98
CA ALA A 142 15.27 33.26 -12.30
C ALA A 142 15.64 33.14 -13.79
N ALA A 143 15.38 31.98 -14.41
CA ALA A 143 15.62 31.78 -15.83
C ALA A 143 14.68 32.63 -16.70
N TYR A 144 13.43 32.79 -16.29
CA TYR A 144 12.44 33.63 -16.96
C TYR A 144 12.87 35.10 -16.93
N GLU A 145 13.22 35.65 -15.76
CA GLU A 145 13.67 37.04 -15.65
C GLU A 145 14.93 37.29 -16.48
N ALA A 146 15.93 36.39 -16.41
CA ALA A 146 17.14 36.52 -17.22
C ALA A 146 16.88 36.40 -18.74
N ALA A 147 15.85 35.67 -19.16
CA ALA A 147 15.45 35.60 -20.57
C ALA A 147 14.69 36.88 -20.99
N ARG A 148 13.86 37.43 -20.11
CA ARG A 148 13.14 38.67 -20.33
C ARG A 148 14.07 39.87 -20.46
N GLU A 149 15.03 40.03 -19.55
CA GLU A 149 16.03 41.11 -19.61
C GLU A 149 16.85 41.06 -20.92
N ARG A 150 17.17 39.86 -21.40
CA ARG A 150 17.87 39.66 -22.69
C ARG A 150 17.02 39.99 -23.92
N ALA A 151 15.69 39.93 -23.81
CA ALA A 151 14.79 40.26 -24.90
C ALA A 151 14.42 41.75 -24.94
N GLU A 152 14.56 42.45 -23.82
CA GLU A 152 14.33 43.89 -23.68
C GLU A 152 15.59 44.75 -23.95
N ALA A 153 16.77 44.14 -24.04
CA ALA A 153 18.06 44.76 -24.38
C ALA A 153 18.39 44.67 -25.88
#